data_AF-A0A8I5TQ16-F1
#
_entry.id   AF-A0A8I5TQ16-F1
#
_cell.length_a   1.000
_cell.length_b   1.000
_cell.length_c   1.000
_cell.angle_alpha   90.00
_cell.angle_beta   90.00
_cell.angle_gamma   90.00
#
_symmetry.space_group_name_H-M   'P 1'
#
loop_
_entity.id
_entity.type
_entity.pdbx_description
1 polymer ?
#
loop_
_entity_poly.entity_id
_entity_poly.type
_entity_poly.pdbx_seq_one_letter_code
_entity_poly.pdbx_strand_id
1 'polypeptide(L)'
;VARPCHCLSGASIDCMPTSTQAKMVSKRIAQETFDAAVRENIEEFAMGPDEAVKEAVEQFESQGVDLSNIVKTAPKVSADGSQEPTHDILQTLSDLQESVASSRPQEVSAYLTRFCDQCKQDKACRFLAAQKGAYPIIFTAWKLATAGDQGLLLQSLNALSVLTDGQPDLLDTQGLQLLVATLTRNADEADLTCSGIRCVRHACLKHEQNRQDLVKAGVLPLLTGAITHHGHHADVVREACCALRVMTFDDDIRVPFGHAHNHAKMIVQENKGLKVLIEATKAFLDNPGILSELCGTLSRLAIRNEFCQEVVDLGGLSILVSLLADCNDHQMGDQSSVQELVKQVLSTLRAIAGNDDVKDAIVRAGGTESIVAAMTQHLTSPQVCEQSCAALCFLALRKPDNSRIIVEGGGAVAALQAMKAHPQKAGVQKQACMLIRNLVAHSQAFSKPILDLGAEALIMQARSAHRDCEDVAKAALRDLGCHVELRELWTGQRGNLAP
;
A
#
# COMPACT_ATOMS: atom_id res chain seq x y z
N VAL A 1 -25.93 21.79 30.99
CA VAL A 1 -26.11 20.32 30.91
C VAL A 1 -25.28 19.82 29.74
N ALA A 2 -24.12 19.25 30.04
CA ALA A 2 -23.16 18.78 29.06
C ALA A 2 -23.75 17.62 28.24
N ARG A 3 -23.76 17.74 26.91
CA ARG A 3 -24.04 16.61 26.02
C ARG A 3 -22.72 15.95 25.63
N PRO A 4 -22.58 14.63 25.78
CA PRO A 4 -21.41 13.90 25.31
C PRO A 4 -21.52 13.79 23.78
N CYS A 5 -20.64 14.48 23.05
CA CYS A 5 -20.43 14.17 21.64
C CYS A 5 -19.63 12.87 21.56
N HIS A 6 -20.28 11.79 21.14
CA HIS A 6 -19.65 10.54 20.76
C HIS A 6 -18.69 10.79 19.59
N CYS A 7 -17.42 11.06 19.90
CA CYS A 7 -16.35 10.94 18.93
C CYS A 7 -16.06 9.44 18.74
N LEU A 8 -16.45 8.92 17.58
CA LEU A 8 -16.06 7.60 17.09
C LEU A 8 -14.55 7.44 17.24
N SER A 9 -14.15 6.51 18.10
CA SER A 9 -12.80 6.01 18.23
C SER A 9 -12.39 5.33 16.92
N GLY A 10 -11.20 5.66 16.43
CA GLY A 10 -10.32 4.79 15.66
C GLY A 10 -10.98 3.84 14.66
N ALA A 11 -11.40 4.37 13.52
CA ALA A 11 -11.40 3.61 12.27
C ALA A 11 -10.77 4.53 11.22
N SER A 12 -9.67 4.09 10.62
CA SER A 12 -9.21 4.65 9.35
C SER A 12 -10.31 4.36 8.32
N ILE A 13 -11.27 5.27 8.23
CA ILE A 13 -12.18 5.34 7.10
C ILE A 13 -11.33 5.95 5.99
N ASP A 14 -10.62 5.09 5.26
CA ASP A 14 -10.25 5.42 3.90
C ASP A 14 -11.57 5.75 3.19
N CYS A 15 -11.74 7.01 2.83
CA CYS A 15 -12.84 7.45 2.01
C CYS A 15 -12.82 6.61 0.74
N MET A 16 -13.73 5.66 0.64
CA MET A 16 -14.05 5.04 -0.64
C MET A 16 -14.38 6.18 -1.61
N PRO A 17 -13.76 6.22 -2.81
CA PRO A 17 -14.15 7.18 -3.81
C PRO A 17 -15.58 6.88 -4.22
N THR A 18 -16.54 7.69 -3.73
CA THR A 18 -17.88 7.76 -4.30
C THR A 18 -17.82 8.53 -5.61
N SER A 19 -17.18 7.93 -6.62
CA SER A 19 -17.46 8.22 -8.01
C SER A 19 -18.26 7.04 -8.54
N THR A 20 -19.58 7.10 -8.43
CA THR A 20 -20.49 6.27 -9.21
C THR A 20 -20.49 6.79 -10.66
N GLN A 21 -19.32 6.75 -11.32
CA GLN A 21 -19.33 6.43 -12.73
C GLN A 21 -19.60 4.94 -12.77
N ALA A 22 -20.82 4.56 -13.16
CA ALA A 22 -21.10 3.20 -13.55
C ALA A 22 -20.07 2.81 -14.61
N LYS A 23 -19.02 2.09 -14.22
CA LYS A 23 -18.08 1.48 -15.16
C LYS A 23 -18.95 0.61 -16.07
N MET A 24 -19.07 1.00 -17.34
CA MET A 24 -19.62 0.10 -18.34
C MET A 24 -18.85 -1.21 -18.22
N VAL A 25 -19.56 -2.31 -17.99
CA VAL A 25 -18.96 -3.64 -17.96
C VAL A 25 -18.44 -3.88 -19.38
N SER A 26 -17.14 -3.67 -19.55
CA SER A 26 -16.48 -3.91 -20.82
C SER A 26 -16.55 -5.41 -21.12
N LYS A 27 -16.91 -5.75 -22.35
CA LYS A 27 -16.99 -7.15 -22.80
C LYS A 27 -15.59 -7.76 -22.75
N ARG A 28 -15.48 -9.05 -22.43
CA ARG A 28 -14.19 -9.77 -22.44
C ARG A 28 -14.28 -10.94 -23.42
N ILE A 29 -13.15 -11.26 -24.04
CA ILE A 29 -13.00 -12.41 -24.96
C ILE A 29 -11.90 -13.34 -24.44
N ALA A 30 -11.89 -14.57 -24.96
CA ALA A 30 -10.79 -15.51 -24.71
C ALA A 30 -9.64 -15.26 -25.70
N GLN A 31 -8.43 -15.72 -25.37
CA GLN A 31 -7.27 -15.59 -26.26
C GLN A 31 -7.53 -16.30 -27.59
N GLU A 32 -8.20 -17.45 -27.57
CA GLU A 32 -8.54 -18.22 -28.77
C GLU A 32 -9.46 -17.44 -29.72
N THR A 33 -10.38 -16.65 -29.16
CA THR A 33 -11.26 -15.79 -29.97
C THR A 33 -10.48 -14.68 -30.65
N PHE A 34 -9.52 -14.08 -29.95
CA PHE A 34 -8.65 -13.07 -30.54
C PHE A 34 -7.73 -13.66 -31.61
N ASP A 35 -7.08 -14.79 -31.30
CA ASP A 35 -6.18 -15.49 -32.22
C ASP A 35 -6.90 -15.99 -33.49
N ALA A 36 -8.18 -16.39 -33.37
CA ALA A 36 -9.01 -16.76 -34.51
C ALA A 36 -9.26 -15.56 -35.44
N ALA A 37 -9.59 -14.38 -34.90
CA ALA A 37 -9.77 -13.17 -35.70
C ALA A 37 -8.46 -12.72 -36.37
N VAL A 38 -7.32 -12.81 -35.67
CA VAL A 38 -6.01 -12.53 -36.27
C VAL A 38 -5.71 -13.50 -37.41
N ARG A 39 -6.02 -14.78 -37.24
CA ARG A 39 -5.83 -15.81 -38.27
C ARG A 39 -6.71 -15.56 -39.50
N GLU A 40 -7.99 -15.23 -39.28
CA GLU A 40 -8.92 -14.84 -40.35
C GLU A 40 -8.39 -13.63 -41.13
N ASN A 41 -7.90 -12.59 -40.44
CA ASN A 41 -7.27 -11.43 -41.06
C ASN A 41 -6.04 -11.79 -41.92
N ILE A 42 -5.22 -12.76 -41.48
CA ILE A 42 -4.05 -13.22 -42.25
C ILE A 42 -4.48 -14.07 -43.46
N GLU A 43 -5.38 -15.04 -43.24
CA GLU A 43 -5.73 -16.06 -44.25
C GLU A 43 -6.70 -15.52 -45.31
N GLU A 44 -7.75 -14.79 -44.89
CA GLU A 44 -8.80 -14.32 -45.79
C GLU A 44 -8.44 -12.99 -46.47
N PHE A 45 -7.72 -12.12 -45.76
CA PHE A 45 -7.39 -10.77 -46.25
C PHE A 45 -5.91 -10.61 -46.63
N ALA A 46 -5.10 -11.68 -46.54
CA ALA A 46 -3.68 -11.70 -46.89
C ALA A 46 -2.85 -10.60 -46.18
N MET A 47 -3.27 -10.21 -44.97
CA MET A 47 -2.59 -9.19 -44.17
C MET A 47 -1.28 -9.72 -43.59
N GLY A 48 -0.32 -8.82 -43.37
CA GLY A 48 0.89 -9.15 -42.58
C GLY A 48 0.53 -9.47 -41.12
N PRO A 49 1.31 -10.30 -40.39
CA PRO A 49 0.98 -10.69 -39.02
C PRO A 49 0.79 -9.51 -38.05
N ASP A 50 1.65 -8.49 -38.12
CA ASP A 50 1.54 -7.30 -37.26
C ASP A 50 0.33 -6.42 -37.63
N GLU A 51 0.01 -6.36 -38.93
CA GLU A 51 -1.16 -5.65 -39.45
C GLU A 51 -2.46 -6.34 -39.03
N ALA A 52 -2.52 -7.67 -39.15
CA ALA A 52 -3.66 -8.48 -38.74
C ALA A 52 -3.97 -8.36 -37.24
N VAL A 53 -2.93 -8.33 -36.39
CA VAL A 53 -3.07 -8.08 -34.96
C VAL A 53 -3.61 -6.68 -34.70
N LYS A 54 -3.07 -5.67 -35.38
CA LYS A 54 -3.52 -4.27 -35.22
C LYS A 54 -5.00 -4.12 -35.61
N GLU A 55 -5.40 -4.71 -36.74
CA GLU A 55 -6.79 -4.70 -37.19
C GLU A 55 -7.71 -5.40 -36.18
N ALA A 56 -7.34 -6.57 -35.68
CA ALA A 56 -8.12 -7.29 -34.67
C ALA A 56 -8.26 -6.47 -33.36
N VAL A 57 -7.19 -5.78 -32.93
CA VAL A 57 -7.24 -4.87 -31.78
C VAL A 57 -8.26 -3.76 -32.01
N GLU A 58 -8.20 -3.06 -33.15
CA GLU A 58 -9.12 -1.97 -33.49
C GLU A 58 -10.58 -2.47 -33.58
N GLN A 59 -10.79 -3.65 -34.17
CA GLN A 59 -12.10 -4.29 -34.29
C GLN A 59 -12.72 -4.60 -32.93
N PHE A 60 -11.97 -5.17 -31.99
CA PHE A 60 -12.50 -5.51 -30.67
C PHE A 60 -12.63 -4.29 -29.75
N GLU A 61 -11.68 -3.35 -29.79
CA GLU A 61 -11.74 -2.12 -28.99
C GLU A 61 -12.91 -1.23 -29.44
N SER A 62 -13.23 -1.15 -30.74
CA SER A 62 -14.41 -0.43 -31.23
C SER A 62 -15.74 -1.04 -30.78
N GLN A 63 -15.76 -2.34 -30.45
CA GLN A 63 -16.90 -3.05 -29.85
C GLN A 63 -16.96 -2.92 -28.32
N GLY A 64 -16.02 -2.19 -27.72
CA GLY A 64 -15.92 -1.99 -26.28
C GLY A 64 -15.40 -3.22 -25.52
N VAL A 65 -14.62 -4.09 -26.18
CA VAL A 65 -13.97 -5.25 -25.56
C VAL A 65 -12.68 -4.83 -24.83
N ASP A 66 -12.50 -5.30 -23.60
CA ASP A 66 -11.29 -5.12 -22.79
C ASP A 66 -10.26 -6.18 -23.17
N LEU A 67 -9.26 -5.77 -23.94
CA LEU A 67 -8.14 -6.62 -24.37
C LEU A 67 -6.95 -6.60 -23.42
N SER A 68 -7.09 -6.09 -22.19
CA SER A 68 -5.95 -5.90 -21.30
C SER A 68 -5.27 -7.20 -20.86
N ASN A 69 -5.95 -8.34 -20.96
CA ASN A 69 -5.39 -9.67 -20.63
C ASN A 69 -5.15 -10.55 -21.88
N ILE A 70 -5.18 -9.95 -23.08
CA ILE A 70 -4.98 -10.65 -24.35
C ILE A 70 -3.56 -10.37 -24.86
N VAL A 71 -2.85 -11.41 -25.25
CA VAL A 71 -1.53 -11.32 -25.87
C VAL A 71 -1.70 -10.77 -27.28
N LYS A 72 -1.09 -9.61 -27.53
CA LYS A 72 -1.23 -8.85 -28.78
C LYS A 72 -0.04 -9.07 -29.71
N THR A 73 0.33 -10.33 -29.91
CA THR A 73 1.36 -10.75 -30.86
C THR A 73 0.82 -11.91 -31.68
N ALA A 74 1.15 -11.97 -32.97
CA ALA A 74 0.72 -13.09 -33.79
C ALA A 74 1.40 -14.40 -33.32
N PRO A 75 0.64 -15.51 -33.20
CA PRO A 75 1.22 -16.82 -32.94
C PRO A 75 2.25 -17.19 -34.01
N LYS A 76 3.37 -17.80 -33.60
CA LYS A 76 4.46 -18.18 -34.52
C LYS A 76 4.33 -19.65 -34.90
N VAL A 77 4.56 -19.95 -36.18
CA VAL A 77 4.72 -21.33 -36.66
C VAL A 77 6.10 -21.84 -36.24
N SER A 78 6.17 -23.05 -35.68
CA SER A 78 7.44 -23.70 -35.40
C SER A 78 8.27 -23.86 -36.68
N ALA A 79 9.59 -23.69 -36.59
CA ALA A 79 10.50 -23.82 -37.73
C ALA A 79 10.43 -25.19 -38.43
N ASP A 80 9.89 -26.21 -37.75
CA ASP A 80 9.74 -27.58 -38.24
C ASP A 80 8.38 -27.83 -38.97
N GLY A 81 7.53 -26.80 -39.08
CA GLY A 81 6.30 -26.80 -39.89
C GLY A 81 5.18 -27.77 -39.47
N SER A 82 5.38 -28.54 -38.40
CA SER A 82 4.51 -29.65 -37.97
C SER A 82 3.57 -29.31 -36.81
N GLN A 83 3.69 -28.12 -36.21
CA GLN A 83 2.87 -27.68 -35.08
C GLN A 83 1.99 -26.48 -35.45
N GLU A 84 0.80 -26.43 -34.87
CA GLU A 84 -0.08 -25.25 -34.98
C GLU A 84 0.65 -23.99 -34.46
N PRO A 85 0.41 -22.82 -35.07
CA PRO A 85 0.96 -21.55 -34.59
C PRO A 85 0.67 -21.35 -33.11
N THR A 86 1.71 -21.07 -32.31
CA THR A 86 1.56 -20.90 -30.85
C THR A 86 2.29 -19.66 -30.35
N HIS A 87 1.86 -19.17 -29.19
CA HIS A 87 2.52 -18.06 -28.51
C HIS A 87 3.80 -18.53 -27.81
N ASP A 88 4.83 -17.69 -27.78
CA ASP A 88 6.13 -18.04 -27.18
C ASP A 88 6.03 -18.47 -25.70
N ILE A 89 5.03 -17.96 -24.97
CA ILE A 89 4.75 -18.35 -23.58
C ILE A 89 4.18 -19.77 -23.48
N LEU A 90 3.34 -20.19 -24.43
CA LEU A 90 2.75 -21.53 -24.46
C LEU A 90 3.77 -22.58 -24.89
N GLN A 91 4.67 -22.22 -25.82
CA GLN A 91 5.83 -23.06 -26.14
C GLN A 91 6.71 -23.26 -24.90
N THR A 92 7.07 -22.17 -24.22
CA THR A 92 7.90 -22.22 -23.00
C THR A 92 7.24 -23.07 -21.91
N LEU A 93 5.91 -22.97 -21.77
CA LEU A 93 5.16 -23.77 -20.82
C LEU A 93 5.16 -25.26 -21.16
N SER A 94 5.05 -25.59 -22.45
CA SER A 94 5.08 -26.98 -22.93
C SER A 94 6.46 -27.60 -22.73
N ASP A 95 7.53 -26.86 -23.08
CA ASP A 95 8.92 -27.28 -22.84
C ASP A 95 9.22 -27.46 -21.34
N LEU A 96 8.69 -26.55 -20.51
CA LEU A 96 8.78 -26.66 -19.05
C LEU A 96 8.07 -27.92 -18.54
N GLN A 97 6.88 -28.22 -19.03
CA GLN A 97 6.14 -29.41 -18.64
C GLN A 97 6.91 -30.70 -19.00
N GLU A 98 7.47 -30.77 -20.20
CA GLU A 98 8.24 -31.91 -20.68
C GLU A 98 9.54 -32.11 -19.89
N SER A 99 10.27 -31.02 -19.62
CA SER A 99 11.52 -31.06 -18.85
C SER A 99 11.27 -31.47 -17.38
N VAL A 100 10.17 -31.02 -16.77
CA VAL A 100 9.73 -31.46 -15.43
C VAL A 100 9.39 -32.94 -15.44
N ALA A 101 8.59 -33.41 -16.41
CA ALA A 101 8.21 -34.82 -16.53
C ALA A 101 9.43 -35.74 -16.75
N SER A 102 10.44 -35.24 -17.47
CA SER A 102 11.67 -35.96 -17.77
C SER A 102 12.74 -35.84 -16.68
N SER A 103 12.48 -35.12 -15.57
CA SER A 103 13.44 -34.88 -14.49
C SER A 103 14.76 -34.25 -14.94
N ARG A 104 14.71 -33.22 -15.80
CA ARG A 104 15.87 -32.51 -16.36
C ARG A 104 16.08 -31.14 -15.67
N PRO A 105 16.66 -31.06 -14.46
CA PRO A 105 16.63 -29.85 -13.62
C PRO A 105 17.27 -28.61 -14.25
N GLN A 106 18.34 -28.79 -15.03
CA GLN A 106 18.99 -27.67 -15.73
C GLN A 106 18.09 -27.03 -16.79
N GLU A 107 17.37 -27.87 -17.55
CA GLU A 107 16.39 -27.39 -18.53
C GLU A 107 15.20 -26.73 -17.84
N VAL A 108 14.68 -27.36 -16.77
CA VAL A 108 13.60 -26.78 -15.95
C VAL A 108 13.99 -25.37 -15.48
N SER A 109 15.21 -25.19 -14.96
CA SER A 109 15.70 -23.89 -14.51
C SER A 109 15.78 -22.86 -15.66
N ALA A 110 16.19 -23.27 -16.85
CA ALA A 110 16.26 -22.39 -18.01
C ALA A 110 14.86 -21.97 -18.47
N TYR A 111 13.91 -22.91 -18.54
CA TYR A 111 12.54 -22.64 -18.94
C TYR A 111 11.77 -21.81 -17.89
N LEU A 112 12.02 -22.01 -16.59
CA LEU A 112 11.47 -21.15 -15.54
C LEU A 112 11.95 -19.70 -15.68
N THR A 113 13.24 -19.50 -15.97
CA THR A 113 13.80 -18.16 -16.22
C THR A 113 13.11 -17.50 -17.42
N ARG A 114 13.02 -18.22 -18.55
CA ARG A 114 12.34 -17.73 -19.75
C ARG A 114 10.87 -17.40 -19.50
N PHE A 115 10.17 -18.26 -18.75
CA PHE A 115 8.80 -18.04 -18.34
C PHE A 115 8.65 -16.74 -17.52
N CYS A 116 9.54 -16.51 -16.56
CA CYS A 116 9.57 -15.28 -15.77
C CYS A 116 9.74 -14.04 -16.64
N ASP A 117 10.66 -14.06 -17.59
CA ASP A 117 10.95 -12.92 -18.46
C ASP A 117 9.74 -12.57 -19.33
N GLN A 118 9.11 -13.57 -19.94
CA GLN A 118 7.90 -13.37 -20.76
C GLN A 118 6.73 -12.81 -19.93
N CYS A 119 6.50 -13.34 -18.73
CA CYS A 119 5.41 -12.90 -17.85
C CYS A 119 5.64 -11.51 -17.23
N LYS A 120 6.90 -11.07 -17.11
CA LYS A 120 7.26 -9.71 -16.65
C LYS A 120 7.14 -8.68 -17.77
N GLN A 121 7.46 -9.07 -19.01
CA GLN A 121 7.35 -8.19 -20.18
C GLN A 121 5.90 -7.89 -20.53
N ASP A 122 5.02 -8.89 -20.47
CA ASP A 122 3.60 -8.73 -20.77
C ASP A 122 2.74 -9.44 -19.72
N LYS A 123 1.85 -8.67 -19.07
CA LYS A 123 0.90 -9.25 -18.11
C LYS A 123 -0.05 -10.23 -18.80
N ALA A 124 -0.39 -10.03 -20.07
CA ALA A 124 -1.29 -10.93 -20.79
C ALA A 124 -0.69 -12.33 -20.94
N CYS A 125 0.63 -12.44 -21.18
CA CYS A 125 1.34 -13.73 -21.18
C CYS A 125 1.14 -14.47 -19.85
N ARG A 126 1.20 -13.75 -18.72
CA ARG A 126 0.97 -14.32 -17.39
C ARG A 126 -0.46 -14.84 -17.21
N PHE A 127 -1.47 -14.09 -17.65
CA PHE A 127 -2.88 -14.53 -17.57
C PHE A 127 -3.14 -15.73 -18.49
N LEU A 128 -2.59 -15.70 -19.70
CA LEU A 128 -2.71 -16.80 -20.66
C LEU A 128 -2.04 -18.08 -20.11
N ALA A 129 -0.83 -17.97 -19.56
CA ALA A 129 -0.15 -19.11 -18.96
C ALA A 129 -0.91 -19.69 -17.76
N ALA A 130 -1.51 -18.83 -16.93
CA ALA A 130 -2.37 -19.27 -15.83
C ALA A 130 -3.57 -20.09 -16.34
N GLN A 131 -4.26 -19.59 -17.37
CA GLN A 131 -5.39 -20.30 -18.00
C GLN A 131 -4.97 -21.65 -18.61
N LYS A 132 -3.72 -21.76 -19.08
CA LYS A 132 -3.17 -22.97 -19.70
C LYS A 132 -2.41 -23.89 -18.72
N GLY A 133 -2.62 -23.71 -17.40
CA GLY A 133 -2.14 -24.68 -16.41
C GLY A 133 -0.70 -24.47 -15.93
N ALA A 134 -0.20 -23.23 -15.92
CA ALA A 134 1.14 -22.94 -15.40
C ALA A 134 1.34 -23.29 -13.92
N TYR A 135 0.32 -23.12 -13.08
CA TYR A 135 0.44 -23.39 -11.65
C TYR A 135 0.81 -24.86 -11.34
N PRO A 136 0.07 -25.88 -11.82
CA PRO A 136 0.43 -27.29 -11.60
C PRO A 136 1.86 -27.65 -12.04
N ILE A 137 2.34 -27.07 -13.14
CA ILE A 137 3.68 -27.33 -13.69
C ILE A 137 4.76 -26.74 -12.75
N ILE A 138 4.62 -25.45 -12.40
CA ILE A 138 5.54 -24.77 -11.48
C ILE A 138 5.51 -25.42 -10.09
N PHE A 139 4.34 -25.82 -9.60
CA PHE A 139 4.18 -26.50 -8.33
C PHE A 139 4.89 -27.87 -8.30
N THR A 140 4.90 -28.60 -9.42
CA THR A 140 5.64 -29.86 -9.54
C THR A 140 7.15 -29.62 -9.56
N ALA A 141 7.63 -28.63 -10.33
CA ALA A 141 9.04 -28.23 -10.33
C ALA A 141 9.51 -27.81 -8.93
N TRP A 142 8.71 -27.00 -8.24
CA TRP A 142 8.96 -26.57 -6.87
C TRP A 142 9.06 -27.74 -5.91
N LYS A 143 8.09 -28.68 -5.94
CA LYS A 143 8.12 -29.89 -5.11
C LYS A 143 9.40 -30.70 -5.32
N LEU A 144 9.82 -30.90 -6.57
CA LEU A 144 11.06 -31.61 -6.89
C LEU A 144 12.29 -30.88 -6.32
N ALA A 145 12.32 -29.56 -6.42
CA ALA A 145 13.42 -28.74 -5.92
C ALA A 145 13.59 -28.82 -4.40
N THR A 146 12.50 -29.05 -3.64
CA THR A 146 12.58 -29.21 -2.18
C THR A 146 13.42 -30.41 -1.71
N ALA A 147 13.79 -31.32 -2.62
CA ALA A 147 14.67 -32.46 -2.33
C ALA A 147 16.17 -32.12 -2.25
N GLY A 148 16.56 -30.85 -2.42
CA GLY A 148 17.93 -30.39 -2.17
C GLY A 148 18.55 -29.49 -3.24
N ASP A 149 17.78 -28.99 -4.22
CA ASP A 149 18.27 -28.07 -5.24
C ASP A 149 17.82 -26.64 -4.93
N GLN A 150 18.64 -25.90 -4.19
CA GLN A 150 18.35 -24.51 -3.81
C GLN A 150 18.23 -23.58 -5.02
N GLY A 151 19.00 -23.80 -6.09
CA GLY A 151 18.96 -22.99 -7.30
C GLY A 151 17.64 -23.15 -8.03
N LEU A 152 17.21 -24.40 -8.26
CA LEU A 152 15.92 -24.71 -8.86
C LEU A 152 14.76 -24.26 -7.96
N LEU A 153 14.92 -24.36 -6.64
CA LEU A 153 13.92 -23.90 -5.67
C LEU A 153 13.70 -22.39 -5.80
N LEU A 154 14.78 -21.61 -5.87
CA LEU A 154 14.72 -20.16 -6.05
C LEU A 154 14.04 -19.80 -7.38
N GLN A 155 14.39 -20.46 -8.49
CA GLN A 155 13.74 -20.21 -9.78
C GLN A 155 12.26 -20.59 -9.77
N SER A 156 11.89 -21.66 -9.07
CA SER A 156 10.50 -22.08 -8.92
C SER A 156 9.68 -21.05 -8.12
N LEU A 157 10.24 -20.52 -7.03
CA LEU A 157 9.60 -19.45 -6.24
C LEU A 157 9.51 -18.13 -7.04
N ASN A 158 10.52 -17.79 -7.83
CA ASN A 158 10.47 -16.62 -8.71
C ASN A 158 9.36 -16.76 -9.77
N ALA A 159 9.23 -17.94 -10.39
CA ALA A 159 8.16 -18.23 -11.34
C ALA A 159 6.78 -18.18 -10.68
N LEU A 160 6.65 -18.76 -9.47
CA LEU A 160 5.42 -18.71 -8.68
C LEU A 160 5.04 -17.27 -8.31
N SER A 161 6.02 -16.47 -7.87
CA SER A 161 5.81 -15.06 -7.53
C SER A 161 5.34 -14.27 -8.74
N VAL A 162 5.98 -14.43 -9.89
CA VAL A 162 5.55 -13.75 -11.12
C VAL A 162 4.14 -14.19 -11.51
N LEU A 163 3.84 -15.49 -11.51
CA LEU A 163 2.53 -16.03 -11.91
C LEU A 163 1.38 -15.50 -11.03
N THR A 164 1.62 -15.39 -9.73
CA THR A 164 0.62 -14.99 -8.72
C THR A 164 0.40 -13.48 -8.63
N ASP A 165 1.23 -12.66 -9.27
CA ASP A 165 1.07 -11.20 -9.28
C ASP A 165 -0.22 -10.77 -10.00
N GLY A 166 -1.20 -10.35 -9.19
CA GLY A 166 -2.56 -10.01 -9.63
C GLY A 166 -3.47 -11.23 -9.84
N GLN A 167 -3.05 -12.43 -9.45
CA GLN A 167 -3.80 -13.68 -9.57
C GLN A 167 -3.68 -14.54 -8.29
N PRO A 168 -4.12 -14.03 -7.12
CA PRO A 168 -3.95 -14.72 -5.84
C PRO A 168 -4.71 -16.06 -5.75
N ASP A 169 -5.78 -16.23 -6.54
CA ASP A 169 -6.62 -17.44 -6.56
C ASP A 169 -5.93 -18.69 -7.12
N LEU A 170 -4.75 -18.55 -7.73
CA LEU A 170 -4.01 -19.67 -8.30
C LEU A 170 -3.40 -20.61 -7.24
N LEU A 171 -3.03 -20.09 -6.07
CA LEU A 171 -2.49 -20.93 -5.00
C LEU A 171 -3.60 -21.67 -4.28
N ASP A 172 -3.58 -23.00 -4.41
CA ASP A 172 -4.42 -23.87 -3.61
C ASP A 172 -3.86 -24.08 -2.20
N THR A 173 -4.63 -24.77 -1.35
CA THR A 173 -4.25 -25.06 0.03
C THR A 173 -2.91 -25.80 0.15
N GLN A 174 -2.59 -26.70 -0.79
CA GLN A 174 -1.32 -27.43 -0.77
C GLN A 174 -0.15 -26.50 -1.10
N GLY A 175 -0.34 -25.58 -2.06
CA GLY A 175 0.60 -24.51 -2.38
C GLY A 175 0.90 -23.62 -1.19
N LEU A 176 -0.14 -23.14 -0.49
CA LEU A 176 0.03 -22.30 0.70
C LEU A 176 0.80 -23.03 1.81
N GLN A 177 0.48 -24.30 2.07
CA GLN A 177 1.19 -25.11 3.07
C GLN A 177 2.66 -25.35 2.70
N LEU A 178 2.91 -25.69 1.42
CA LEU A 178 4.27 -25.89 0.93
C LEU A 178 5.08 -24.59 0.98
N LEU A 179 4.45 -23.43 0.81
CA LEU A 179 5.11 -22.13 0.86
C LEU A 179 5.66 -21.85 2.25
N VAL A 180 4.83 -22.07 3.27
CA VAL A 180 5.24 -21.91 4.66
C VAL A 180 6.30 -22.94 5.05
N ALA A 181 6.16 -24.20 4.63
CA ALA A 181 7.17 -25.22 4.86
C ALA A 181 8.52 -24.89 4.19
N THR A 182 8.47 -24.33 2.98
CA THR A 182 9.67 -23.90 2.23
C THR A 182 10.38 -22.75 2.94
N LEU A 183 9.63 -21.72 3.37
CA LEU A 183 10.18 -20.60 4.15
C LEU A 183 10.78 -21.09 5.48
N THR A 184 10.12 -22.00 6.17
CA THR A 184 10.61 -22.54 7.45
C THR A 184 11.93 -23.28 7.30
N ARG A 185 12.07 -24.11 6.24
CA ARG A 185 13.27 -24.92 6.01
C ARG A 185 14.48 -24.13 5.48
N ASN A 186 14.23 -22.99 4.86
CA ASN A 186 15.25 -22.17 4.20
C ASN A 186 15.36 -20.78 4.82
N ALA A 187 15.04 -20.66 6.11
CA ALA A 187 15.04 -19.38 6.82
C ALA A 187 16.42 -18.71 6.87
N ASP A 188 17.50 -19.48 6.72
CA ASP A 188 18.88 -18.98 6.70
C ASP A 188 19.31 -18.41 5.33
N GLU A 189 18.54 -18.66 4.27
CA GLU A 189 18.88 -18.27 2.91
C GLU A 189 18.14 -16.99 2.50
N ALA A 190 18.86 -15.88 2.37
CA ALA A 190 18.26 -14.56 2.14
C ALA A 190 17.44 -14.48 0.84
N ASP A 191 17.97 -15.01 -0.27
CA ASP A 191 17.30 -14.95 -1.58
C ASP A 191 16.02 -15.81 -1.62
N LEU A 192 16.07 -17.00 -1.03
CA LEU A 192 14.91 -17.89 -0.89
C LEU A 192 13.85 -17.30 0.04
N THR A 193 14.27 -16.73 1.16
CA THR A 193 13.40 -16.02 2.09
C THR A 193 12.71 -14.85 1.40
N CYS A 194 13.46 -14.01 0.69
CA CYS A 194 12.93 -12.89 -0.07
C CYS A 194 11.90 -13.33 -1.12
N SER A 195 12.25 -14.33 -1.96
CA SER A 195 11.37 -14.83 -3.01
C SER A 195 10.09 -15.47 -2.44
N GLY A 196 10.22 -16.29 -1.38
CA GLY A 196 9.07 -16.91 -0.72
C GLY A 196 8.14 -15.89 -0.04
N ILE A 197 8.68 -14.85 0.61
CA ILE A 197 7.87 -13.76 1.18
C ILE A 197 7.15 -12.98 0.08
N ARG A 198 7.78 -12.80 -1.09
CA ARG A 198 7.11 -12.20 -2.25
C ARG A 198 5.91 -13.02 -2.73
N CYS A 199 6.03 -14.35 -2.76
CA CYS A 199 4.90 -15.25 -3.02
C CYS A 199 3.79 -15.07 -1.97
N VAL A 200 4.14 -14.99 -0.67
CA VAL A 200 3.16 -14.73 0.41
C VAL A 200 2.41 -13.43 0.15
N ARG A 201 3.12 -12.35 -0.19
CA ARG A 201 2.52 -11.04 -0.47
C ARG A 201 1.55 -11.12 -1.65
N HIS A 202 1.96 -11.74 -2.76
CA HIS A 202 1.11 -11.84 -3.95
C HIS A 202 -0.12 -12.72 -3.71
N ALA A 203 0.03 -13.83 -2.98
CA ALA A 203 -1.08 -14.71 -2.62
C ALA A 203 -2.10 -14.04 -1.69
N CYS A 204 -1.67 -13.05 -0.90
CA CYS A 204 -2.52 -12.38 0.09
C CYS A 204 -3.19 -11.10 -0.40
N LEU A 205 -2.68 -10.44 -1.45
CA LEU A 205 -3.22 -9.15 -1.91
C LEU A 205 -4.64 -9.33 -2.45
N LYS A 206 -5.61 -8.56 -1.92
CA LYS A 206 -7.05 -8.69 -2.25
C LYS A 206 -7.61 -10.10 -2.07
N HIS A 207 -7.02 -10.89 -1.18
CA HIS A 207 -7.46 -12.27 -0.95
C HIS A 207 -7.45 -12.65 0.53
N GLU A 208 -8.61 -12.50 1.19
CA GLU A 208 -8.73 -12.67 2.65
C GLU A 208 -8.55 -14.12 3.10
N GLN A 209 -9.08 -15.09 2.35
CA GLN A 209 -8.98 -16.50 2.75
C GLN A 209 -7.52 -16.99 2.78
N ASN A 210 -6.73 -16.68 1.74
CA ASN A 210 -5.28 -16.93 1.72
C ASN A 210 -4.54 -16.30 2.90
N ARG A 211 -4.88 -15.06 3.30
CA ARG A 211 -4.30 -14.46 4.51
C ARG A 211 -4.59 -15.32 5.73
N GLN A 212 -5.84 -15.70 5.95
CA GLN A 212 -6.21 -16.55 7.09
C GLN A 212 -5.50 -17.89 7.08
N ASP A 213 -5.42 -18.55 5.92
CA ASP A 213 -4.82 -19.88 5.82
C ASP A 213 -3.31 -19.85 6.00
N LEU A 214 -2.63 -18.82 5.51
CA LEU A 214 -1.21 -18.60 5.78
C LEU A 214 -0.93 -18.21 7.25
N VAL A 215 -1.81 -17.43 7.88
CA VAL A 215 -1.71 -17.15 9.33
C VAL A 215 -1.85 -18.45 10.12
N LYS A 216 -2.85 -19.28 9.83
CA LYS A 216 -3.04 -20.60 10.47
C LYS A 216 -1.85 -21.53 10.24
N ALA A 217 -1.21 -21.45 9.08
CA ALA A 217 -0.02 -22.22 8.76
C ALA A 217 1.25 -21.71 9.48
N GLY A 218 1.26 -20.51 10.05
CA GLY A 218 2.39 -19.96 10.82
C GLY A 218 3.25 -18.96 10.06
N VAL A 219 2.70 -18.21 9.10
CA VAL A 219 3.48 -17.25 8.29
C VAL A 219 3.98 -16.04 9.09
N LEU A 220 3.24 -15.56 10.09
CA LEU A 220 3.57 -14.34 10.85
C LEU A 220 4.93 -14.40 11.59
N PRO A 221 5.27 -15.48 12.32
CA PRO A 221 6.60 -15.61 12.91
C PRO A 221 7.71 -15.70 11.86
N LEU A 222 7.43 -16.21 10.66
CA LEU A 222 8.42 -16.24 9.57
C LEU A 222 8.67 -14.82 9.00
N LEU A 223 7.63 -14.00 8.86
CA LEU A 223 7.79 -12.62 8.37
C LEU A 223 8.58 -11.74 9.35
N THR A 224 8.25 -11.82 10.64
CA THR A 224 8.98 -11.07 11.69
C THR A 224 10.37 -11.67 11.94
N GLY A 225 10.49 -12.99 11.88
CA GLY A 225 11.76 -13.72 11.95
C GLY A 225 12.71 -13.32 10.81
N ALA A 226 12.20 -13.16 9.58
CA ALA A 226 13.00 -12.73 8.44
C ALA A 226 13.64 -11.35 8.66
N ILE A 227 12.92 -10.37 9.22
CA ILE A 227 13.47 -9.05 9.55
C ILE A 227 14.57 -9.17 10.62
N THR A 228 14.37 -10.04 11.60
CA THR A 228 15.35 -10.23 12.69
C THR A 228 16.60 -10.96 12.21
N HIS A 229 16.42 -12.04 11.43
CA HIS A 229 17.50 -12.91 10.99
C HIS A 229 18.32 -12.29 9.85
N HIS A 230 17.65 -11.60 8.92
CA HIS A 230 18.24 -10.93 7.77
C HIS A 230 18.27 -9.41 7.92
N GLY A 231 18.48 -8.92 9.15
CA GLY A 231 18.39 -7.51 9.51
C GLY A 231 19.39 -6.57 8.82
N HIS A 232 20.31 -7.10 8.01
CA HIS A 232 21.22 -6.32 7.16
C HIS A 232 20.94 -6.47 5.65
N HIS A 233 19.99 -7.34 5.26
CA HIS A 233 19.59 -7.54 3.87
C HIS A 233 18.38 -6.68 3.53
N ALA A 234 18.64 -5.54 2.87
CA ALA A 234 17.63 -4.55 2.51
C ALA A 234 16.40 -5.16 1.79
N ASP A 235 16.61 -6.08 0.84
CA ASP A 235 15.52 -6.65 0.05
C ASP A 235 14.63 -7.58 0.88
N VAL A 236 15.20 -8.36 1.79
CA VAL A 236 14.42 -9.23 2.70
C VAL A 236 13.58 -8.37 3.65
N VAL A 237 14.18 -7.35 4.26
CA VAL A 237 13.48 -6.46 5.19
C VAL A 237 12.35 -5.70 4.48
N ARG A 238 12.60 -5.18 3.28
CA ARG A 238 11.58 -4.53 2.46
C ARG A 238 10.42 -5.47 2.16
N GLU A 239 10.71 -6.66 1.65
CA GLU A 239 9.67 -7.61 1.24
C GLU A 239 8.87 -8.11 2.46
N ALA A 240 9.53 -8.34 3.59
CA ALA A 240 8.88 -8.71 4.86
C ALA A 240 7.97 -7.60 5.39
N CYS A 241 8.42 -6.34 5.38
CA CYS A 241 7.60 -5.17 5.73
C CYS A 241 6.35 -5.07 4.83
N CYS A 242 6.53 -5.21 3.51
CA CYS A 242 5.42 -5.21 2.55
C CYS A 242 4.42 -6.35 2.84
N ALA A 243 4.90 -7.57 3.08
CA ALA A 243 4.06 -8.71 3.41
C ALA A 243 3.30 -8.50 4.73
N LEU A 244 3.97 -8.03 5.79
CA LEU A 244 3.33 -7.72 7.08
C LEU A 244 2.19 -6.72 6.93
N ARG A 245 2.36 -5.66 6.11
CA ARG A 245 1.28 -4.70 5.83
C ARG A 245 0.11 -5.36 5.12
N VAL A 246 0.37 -6.18 4.08
CA VAL A 246 -0.69 -6.91 3.36
C VAL A 246 -1.49 -7.83 4.27
N MET A 247 -0.87 -8.45 5.28
CA MET A 247 -1.59 -9.26 6.28
C MET A 247 -2.63 -8.46 7.07
N THR A 248 -2.54 -7.13 7.07
CA THR A 248 -3.44 -6.22 7.81
C THR A 248 -4.45 -5.49 6.92
N PHE A 249 -4.55 -5.83 5.64
CA PHE A 249 -5.47 -5.15 4.71
C PHE A 249 -6.91 -5.68 4.80
N ASP A 250 -7.85 -4.79 4.49
CA ASP A 250 -9.28 -5.09 4.34
C ASP A 250 -9.68 -4.71 2.89
N ASP A 251 -9.08 -5.43 1.94
CA ASP A 251 -9.06 -5.09 0.51
C ASP A 251 -9.72 -6.15 -0.40
N ASP A 252 -10.30 -7.20 0.18
CA ASP A 252 -10.99 -8.26 -0.55
C ASP A 252 -12.51 -7.99 -0.56
N ILE A 253 -13.00 -7.47 -1.68
CA ILE A 253 -14.42 -7.11 -1.85
C ILE A 253 -15.37 -8.33 -1.84
N ARG A 254 -14.85 -9.56 -1.92
CA ARG A 254 -15.67 -10.78 -1.95
C ARG A 254 -16.15 -11.18 -0.57
N VAL A 255 -15.51 -10.65 0.48
CA VAL A 255 -15.89 -10.88 1.87
C VAL A 255 -16.34 -9.56 2.52
N PRO A 256 -17.38 -9.58 3.37
CA PRO A 256 -17.88 -8.35 3.99
C PRO A 256 -16.97 -7.83 5.11
N PHE A 257 -16.16 -8.70 5.73
CA PHE A 257 -15.28 -8.36 6.84
C PHE A 257 -14.00 -9.20 6.78
N GLY A 258 -12.83 -8.56 6.84
CA GLY A 258 -11.54 -9.22 7.01
C GLY A 258 -11.06 -9.33 8.47
N HIS A 259 -9.95 -10.03 8.68
CA HIS A 259 -9.28 -10.17 9.98
C HIS A 259 -8.12 -9.22 10.21
N ALA A 260 -8.05 -8.11 9.47
CA ALA A 260 -7.01 -7.08 9.54
C ALA A 260 -6.60 -6.70 10.98
N HIS A 261 -7.57 -6.39 11.85
CA HIS A 261 -7.32 -6.00 13.24
C HIS A 261 -6.77 -7.15 14.09
N ASN A 262 -7.24 -8.39 13.86
CA ASN A 262 -6.73 -9.57 14.55
C ASN A 262 -5.30 -9.88 14.13
N HIS A 263 -5.00 -9.83 12.84
CA HIS A 263 -3.65 -10.04 12.34
C HIS A 263 -2.67 -8.98 12.85
N ALA A 264 -3.07 -7.70 12.88
CA ALA A 264 -2.26 -6.64 13.49
C ALA A 264 -1.96 -6.95 14.97
N LYS A 265 -2.97 -7.40 15.73
CA LYS A 265 -2.80 -7.82 17.13
C LYS A 265 -1.82 -8.99 17.26
N MET A 266 -1.94 -10.03 16.44
CA MET A 266 -1.04 -11.20 16.46
C MET A 266 0.39 -10.80 16.08
N ILE A 267 0.57 -9.94 15.08
CA ILE A 267 1.90 -9.43 14.68
C ILE A 267 2.56 -8.70 15.86
N VAL A 268 1.83 -7.82 16.54
CA VAL A 268 2.39 -7.05 17.66
C VAL A 268 2.60 -7.91 18.90
N GLN A 269 1.55 -8.57 19.39
CA GLN A 269 1.57 -9.21 20.72
C GLN A 269 2.26 -10.57 20.72
N GLU A 270 2.03 -11.39 19.68
CA GLU A 270 2.57 -12.76 19.63
C GLU A 270 3.94 -12.80 18.95
N ASN A 271 4.16 -11.93 17.96
CA ASN A 271 5.37 -11.92 17.13
C ASN A 271 6.28 -10.70 17.38
N LYS A 272 5.99 -9.89 18.42
CA LYS A 272 6.81 -8.74 18.85
C LYS A 272 7.11 -7.75 17.72
N GLY A 273 6.17 -7.58 16.79
CA GLY A 273 6.39 -6.86 15.53
C GLY A 273 6.90 -5.44 15.71
N LEU A 274 6.42 -4.69 16.70
CA LEU A 274 6.90 -3.33 16.98
C LEU A 274 8.37 -3.31 17.37
N LYS A 275 8.78 -4.20 18.29
CA LYS A 275 10.16 -4.35 18.73
C LYS A 275 11.07 -4.74 17.57
N VAL A 276 10.66 -5.72 16.75
CA VAL A 276 11.42 -6.17 15.58
C VAL A 276 11.66 -5.02 14.60
N LEU A 277 10.61 -4.24 14.28
CA LEU A 277 10.72 -3.11 13.36
C LEU A 277 11.62 -1.99 13.91
N ILE A 278 11.45 -1.64 15.20
CA ILE A 278 12.26 -0.59 15.85
C ILE A 278 13.73 -0.99 15.92
N GLU A 279 14.05 -2.23 16.29
CA GLU A 279 15.45 -2.69 16.31
C GLU A 279 16.06 -2.71 14.91
N ALA A 280 15.30 -3.11 13.88
CA ALA A 280 15.78 -3.11 12.50
C ALA A 280 16.15 -1.71 11.98
N THR A 281 15.50 -0.64 12.45
CA THR A 281 15.85 0.74 12.03
C THR A 281 17.32 1.08 12.30
N LYS A 282 17.89 0.54 13.39
CA LYS A 282 19.28 0.80 13.80
C LYS A 282 20.30 0.26 12.81
N ALA A 283 19.95 -0.76 12.02
CA ALA A 283 20.81 -1.36 11.01
C ALA A 283 20.79 -0.63 9.66
N PHE A 284 19.85 0.30 9.47
CA PHE A 284 19.60 0.97 8.18
C PHE A 284 19.59 2.50 8.28
N LEU A 285 20.31 3.09 9.24
CA LEU A 285 20.35 4.54 9.43
C LEU A 285 20.73 5.32 8.16
N ASP A 286 21.59 4.75 7.32
CA ASP A 286 22.02 5.37 6.04
C ASP A 286 21.15 4.96 4.82
N ASN A 287 20.05 4.21 5.03
CA ASN A 287 19.19 3.71 3.96
C ASN A 287 17.76 4.23 4.08
N PRO A 288 17.46 5.43 3.54
CA PRO A 288 16.13 6.03 3.66
C PRO A 288 15.01 5.20 3.03
N GLY A 289 15.33 4.42 2.00
CA GLY A 289 14.36 3.51 1.37
C GLY A 289 13.87 2.41 2.33
N ILE A 290 14.77 1.81 3.12
CA ILE A 290 14.39 0.78 4.09
C ILE A 290 13.78 1.39 5.36
N LEU A 291 14.32 2.51 5.83
CA LEU A 291 13.72 3.25 6.96
C LEU A 291 12.27 3.63 6.67
N SER A 292 11.97 4.03 5.43
CA SER A 292 10.60 4.32 4.98
C SER A 292 9.69 3.09 5.11
N GLU A 293 10.16 1.92 4.65
CA GLU A 293 9.40 0.67 4.74
C GLU A 293 9.15 0.23 6.18
N LEU A 294 10.14 0.40 7.06
CA LEU A 294 10.03 0.11 8.48
C LEU A 294 9.03 1.06 9.16
N CYS A 295 9.15 2.37 8.94
CA CYS A 295 8.24 3.37 9.49
C CYS A 295 6.81 3.18 8.99
N GLY A 296 6.62 2.95 7.68
CA GLY A 296 5.31 2.70 7.10
C GLY A 296 4.63 1.46 7.68
N THR A 297 5.41 0.42 8.00
CA THR A 297 4.91 -0.79 8.66
C THR A 297 4.59 -0.53 10.14
N LEU A 298 5.43 0.24 10.84
CA LEU A 298 5.21 0.65 12.23
C LEU A 298 3.91 1.46 12.37
N SER A 299 3.68 2.43 11.50
CA SER A 299 2.44 3.22 11.42
C SER A 299 1.21 2.32 11.24
N ARG A 300 1.30 1.28 10.39
CA ARG A 300 0.18 0.38 10.12
C ARG A 300 -0.20 -0.51 11.31
N LEU A 301 0.77 -0.81 12.18
CA LEU A 301 0.57 -1.62 13.38
C LEU A 301 0.19 -0.79 14.61
N ALA A 302 0.57 0.49 14.66
CA ALA A 302 0.27 1.42 15.76
C ALA A 302 -1.17 1.96 15.73
N ILE A 303 -2.16 1.06 15.74
CA ILE A 303 -3.60 1.39 15.61
C ILE A 303 -4.38 1.28 16.92
N ARG A 304 -3.72 0.94 18.03
CA ARG A 304 -4.32 0.80 19.38
C ARG A 304 -3.52 1.59 20.39
N ASN A 305 -4.18 2.15 21.40
CA ASN A 305 -3.52 2.98 22.42
C ASN A 305 -2.35 2.26 23.11
N GLU A 306 -2.51 0.97 23.41
CA GLU A 306 -1.45 0.13 24.01
C GLU A 306 -0.25 -0.04 23.08
N PHE A 307 -0.48 -0.17 21.76
CA PHE A 307 0.58 -0.29 20.75
C PHE A 307 1.29 1.05 20.52
N CYS A 308 0.56 2.16 20.53
CA CYS A 308 1.15 3.49 20.46
C CYS A 308 2.10 3.73 21.65
N GLN A 309 1.69 3.32 22.86
CA GLN A 309 2.53 3.43 24.05
C GLN A 309 3.75 2.51 23.97
N GLU A 310 3.57 1.27 23.49
CA GLU A 310 4.68 0.32 23.32
C GLU A 310 5.76 0.86 22.36
N VAL A 311 5.39 1.58 21.30
CA VAL A 311 6.38 2.25 20.42
C VAL A 311 7.24 3.25 21.20
N VAL A 312 6.67 3.99 22.14
CA VAL A 312 7.42 4.92 23.00
C VAL A 312 8.30 4.15 23.98
N ASP A 313 7.76 3.13 24.63
CA ASP A 313 8.47 2.32 25.64
C ASP A 313 9.68 1.58 25.03
N LEU A 314 9.60 1.22 23.75
CA LEU A 314 10.69 0.61 22.98
C LEU A 314 11.72 1.63 22.45
N GLY A 315 11.57 2.93 22.72
CA GLY A 315 12.46 3.99 22.23
C GLY A 315 12.22 4.39 20.78
N GLY A 316 11.10 3.97 20.17
CA GLY A 316 10.75 4.31 18.79
C GLY A 316 10.53 5.80 18.59
N LEU A 317 9.97 6.51 19.57
CA LEU A 317 9.73 7.96 19.47
C LEU A 317 11.04 8.75 19.28
N SER A 318 12.08 8.45 20.04
CA SER A 318 13.38 9.12 19.88
C SER A 318 13.96 8.89 18.49
N ILE A 319 13.83 7.69 17.94
CA ILE A 319 14.29 7.37 16.59
C ILE A 319 13.52 8.18 15.55
N LEU A 320 12.19 8.24 15.65
CA LEU A 320 11.35 8.98 14.70
C LEU A 320 11.68 10.49 14.69
N VAL A 321 11.90 11.10 15.86
CA VAL A 321 12.26 12.52 15.93
C VAL A 321 13.67 12.75 15.36
N SER A 322 14.65 11.90 15.70
CA SER A 322 16.00 11.98 15.13
C SER A 322 15.98 11.84 13.60
N LEU A 323 15.24 10.87 13.05
CA LEU A 323 15.13 10.68 11.60
C LEU A 323 14.58 11.93 10.89
N LEU A 324 13.59 12.63 11.48
CA LEU A 324 13.09 13.89 10.91
C LEU A 324 14.15 14.99 10.96
N ALA A 325 14.87 15.12 12.07
CA ALA A 325 15.94 16.11 12.19
C ALA A 325 17.06 15.87 11.17
N ASP A 326 17.52 14.62 11.04
CA ASP A 326 18.60 14.24 10.11
C ASP A 326 18.20 14.46 8.64
N CYS A 327 16.93 14.22 8.31
CA CYS A 327 16.40 14.50 6.97
C CYS A 327 16.34 16.00 6.67
N ASN A 328 16.14 16.84 7.69
CA ASN A 328 16.09 18.28 7.50
C ASN A 328 17.49 18.86 7.20
N ASP A 329 18.54 18.27 7.77
CA ASP A 329 19.92 18.77 7.60
C ASP A 329 20.59 18.37 6.27
N HIS A 330 19.85 17.79 5.32
CA HIS A 330 20.34 17.33 4.00
C HIS A 330 21.49 16.30 4.08
N GLN A 331 21.63 15.60 5.21
CA GLN A 331 22.75 14.69 5.46
C GLN A 331 22.53 13.28 4.88
N MET A 332 21.36 12.98 4.31
CA MET A 332 21.00 11.63 3.89
C MET A 332 20.52 11.53 2.43
N GLY A 333 21.06 10.56 1.68
CA GLY A 333 20.42 9.90 0.54
C GLY A 333 19.99 10.72 -0.68
N ASP A 334 19.23 10.07 -1.57
CA ASP A 334 18.57 10.71 -2.72
C ASP A 334 17.30 11.45 -2.28
N GLN A 335 17.04 12.62 -2.87
CA GLN A 335 15.94 13.51 -2.48
C GLN A 335 14.55 12.84 -2.52
N SER A 336 14.31 11.91 -3.47
CA SER A 336 13.04 11.18 -3.55
C SER A 336 12.87 10.22 -2.38
N SER A 337 13.93 9.47 -2.08
CA SER A 337 13.94 8.52 -0.95
C SER A 337 13.79 9.21 0.41
N VAL A 338 14.40 10.38 0.58
CA VAL A 338 14.27 11.21 1.79
C VAL A 338 12.84 11.73 1.95
N GLN A 339 12.23 12.24 0.88
CA GLN A 339 10.84 12.70 0.94
C GLN A 339 9.87 11.58 1.32
N GLU A 340 10.10 10.38 0.79
CA GLU A 340 9.30 9.20 1.15
C GLU A 340 9.51 8.80 2.61
N LEU A 341 10.76 8.82 3.12
CA LEU A 341 11.05 8.62 4.54
C LEU A 341 10.35 9.65 5.42
N VAL A 342 10.52 10.95 5.15
CA VAL A 342 9.87 12.03 5.90
C VAL A 342 8.35 11.82 5.95
N LYS A 343 7.74 11.48 4.82
CA LYS A 343 6.30 11.17 4.75
C LYS A 343 5.92 10.01 5.68
N GLN A 344 6.69 8.91 5.69
CA GLN A 344 6.39 7.77 6.55
C GLN A 344 6.64 8.05 8.03
N VAL A 345 7.66 8.83 8.38
CA VAL A 345 7.90 9.23 9.77
C VAL A 345 6.77 10.12 10.28
N LEU A 346 6.33 11.10 9.51
CA LEU A 346 5.17 11.94 9.85
C LEU A 346 3.87 11.11 9.98
N SER A 347 3.66 10.15 9.08
CA SER A 347 2.54 9.20 9.16
C SER A 347 2.60 8.37 10.44
N THR A 348 3.80 7.96 10.87
CA THR A 348 4.01 7.19 12.11
C THR A 348 3.75 8.05 13.35
N LEU A 349 4.28 9.27 13.40
CA LEU A 349 4.01 10.23 14.49
C LEU A 349 2.50 10.50 14.64
N ARG A 350 1.80 10.66 13.51
CA ARG A 350 0.34 10.78 13.48
C ARG A 350 -0.35 9.53 14.05
N ALA A 351 0.09 8.33 13.67
CA ALA A 351 -0.51 7.08 14.14
C ALA A 351 -0.35 6.91 15.66
N ILE A 352 0.87 7.08 16.19
CA ILE A 352 1.12 6.93 17.63
C ILE A 352 0.46 8.06 18.45
N ALA A 353 0.24 9.24 17.87
CA ALA A 353 -0.57 10.32 18.45
C ALA A 353 -2.06 9.98 18.61
N GLY A 354 -2.52 8.78 18.24
CA GLY A 354 -3.82 8.24 18.64
C GLY A 354 -3.95 8.07 20.17
N ASN A 355 -2.84 7.92 20.89
CA ASN A 355 -2.79 7.85 22.35
C ASN A 355 -2.51 9.24 22.94
N ASP A 356 -3.34 9.67 23.91
CA ASP A 356 -3.25 11.01 24.51
C ASP A 356 -1.97 11.25 25.33
N ASP A 357 -1.40 10.22 25.98
CA ASP A 357 -0.12 10.33 26.70
C ASP A 357 1.05 10.44 25.72
N VAL A 358 0.96 9.72 24.61
CA VAL A 358 1.96 9.74 23.53
C VAL A 358 1.97 11.09 22.80
N LYS A 359 0.82 11.76 22.64
CA LYS A 359 0.79 13.15 22.13
C LYS A 359 1.71 14.06 22.94
N ASP A 360 1.60 13.99 24.26
CA ASP A 360 2.39 14.84 25.14
C ASP A 360 3.87 14.42 25.13
N ALA A 361 4.15 13.12 24.96
CA ALA A 361 5.51 12.63 24.77
C ALA A 361 6.15 13.15 23.47
N ILE A 362 5.41 13.16 22.35
CA ILE A 362 5.89 13.71 21.07
C ILE A 362 6.23 15.19 21.23
N VAL A 363 5.36 15.96 21.88
CA VAL A 363 5.59 17.39 22.12
C VAL A 363 6.81 17.62 23.02
N ARG A 364 6.94 16.87 24.12
CA ARG A 364 8.12 16.96 25.00
C ARG A 364 9.42 16.58 24.32
N ALA A 365 9.37 15.71 23.31
CA ALA A 365 10.53 15.29 22.53
C ALA A 365 10.94 16.28 21.43
N GLY A 366 10.28 17.43 21.29
CA GLY A 366 10.55 18.39 20.22
C GLY A 366 9.94 18.00 18.86
N GLY A 367 8.93 17.12 18.88
CA GLY A 367 8.29 16.63 17.67
C GLY A 367 7.53 17.73 16.92
N THR A 368 6.95 18.71 17.63
CA THR A 368 6.22 19.82 17.00
C THR A 368 7.13 20.66 16.10
N GLU A 369 8.28 21.05 16.64
CA GLU A 369 9.32 21.83 15.96
C GLU A 369 9.85 21.07 14.74
N SER A 370 10.11 19.77 14.91
CA SER A 370 10.60 18.89 13.84
C SER A 370 9.57 18.73 12.71
N ILE A 371 8.27 18.59 13.03
CA ILE A 371 7.20 18.51 12.04
C ILE A 371 7.06 19.82 11.27
N VAL A 372 7.10 20.97 11.96
CA VAL A 372 7.01 22.29 11.31
C VAL A 372 8.21 22.52 10.38
N ALA A 373 9.43 22.20 10.83
CA ALA A 373 10.63 22.29 10.01
C ALA A 373 10.53 21.43 8.74
N ALA A 374 10.10 20.16 8.88
CA ALA A 374 9.92 19.25 7.74
C ALA A 374 8.89 19.80 6.73
N MET A 375 7.77 20.35 7.22
CA MET A 375 6.74 20.94 6.35
C MET A 375 7.25 22.18 5.61
N THR A 376 8.03 23.03 6.27
CA THR A 376 8.60 24.24 5.65
C THR A 376 9.66 23.90 4.62
N GLN A 377 10.56 22.96 4.94
CA GLN A 377 11.62 22.52 4.04
C GLN A 377 11.10 21.79 2.81
N HIS A 378 10.10 20.94 2.99
CA HIS A 378 9.47 20.17 1.92
C HIS A 378 8.15 20.77 1.46
N LEU A 379 8.01 22.10 1.51
CA LEU A 379 6.79 22.81 1.15
C LEU A 379 6.30 22.50 -0.28
N THR A 380 7.20 22.15 -1.19
CA THR A 380 6.85 21.76 -2.57
C THR A 380 6.25 20.36 -2.69
N SER A 381 6.34 19.52 -1.65
CA SER A 381 5.77 18.18 -1.60
C SER A 381 4.38 18.21 -0.94
N PRO A 382 3.29 18.02 -1.71
CA PRO A 382 1.95 18.03 -1.12
C PRO A 382 1.73 16.88 -0.15
N GLN A 383 2.37 15.73 -0.36
CA GLN A 383 2.26 14.58 0.54
C GLN A 383 2.87 14.88 1.91
N VAL A 384 4.04 15.54 1.95
CA VAL A 384 4.69 15.92 3.22
C VAL A 384 3.87 16.99 3.94
N CYS A 385 3.37 17.99 3.22
CA CYS A 385 2.46 19.01 3.77
C CYS A 385 1.20 18.41 4.38
N GLU A 386 0.56 17.46 3.67
CA GLU A 386 -0.63 16.76 4.16
C GLU A 386 -0.34 15.98 5.44
N GLN A 387 0.72 15.16 5.46
CA GLN A 387 1.06 14.36 6.63
C GLN A 387 1.51 15.22 7.82
N SER A 388 2.19 16.34 7.56
CA SER A 388 2.60 17.30 8.60
C SER A 388 1.39 17.96 9.25
N CYS A 389 0.45 18.47 8.43
CA CYS A 389 -0.81 19.04 8.93
C CYS A 389 -1.62 17.99 9.70
N ALA A 390 -1.66 16.75 9.22
CA ALA A 390 -2.37 15.65 9.87
C ALA A 390 -1.73 15.28 11.23
N ALA A 391 -0.40 15.20 11.32
CA ALA A 391 0.31 14.94 12.57
C ALA A 391 0.05 16.04 13.61
N LEU A 392 0.23 17.31 13.24
CA LEU A 392 -0.08 18.45 14.12
C LEU A 392 -1.55 18.48 14.53
N CYS A 393 -2.47 18.14 13.62
CA CYS A 393 -3.91 18.06 13.89
C CYS A 393 -4.22 17.05 15.00
N PHE A 394 -3.57 15.88 14.99
CA PHE A 394 -3.72 14.86 16.02
C PHE A 394 -3.11 15.31 17.36
N LEU A 395 -1.95 15.96 17.34
CA LEU A 395 -1.32 16.49 18.55
C LEU A 395 -2.17 17.56 19.25
N ALA A 396 -2.86 18.41 18.49
CA ALA A 396 -3.78 19.43 19.00
C ALA A 396 -5.12 18.86 19.50
N LEU A 397 -5.53 17.68 19.03
CA LEU A 397 -6.87 17.15 19.28
C LEU A 397 -7.09 16.88 20.78
N ARG A 398 -8.00 17.63 21.40
CA ARG A 398 -8.35 17.57 22.83
C ARG A 398 -7.17 17.83 23.77
N LYS A 399 -6.17 18.60 23.32
CA LYS A 399 -4.95 18.93 24.07
C LYS A 399 -4.65 20.44 23.96
N PRO A 400 -5.30 21.30 24.77
CA PRO A 400 -5.14 22.75 24.68
C PRO A 400 -3.70 23.22 24.89
N ASP A 401 -2.94 22.54 25.76
CA ASP A 401 -1.51 22.85 25.98
C ASP A 401 -0.67 22.54 24.74
N ASN A 402 -0.94 21.43 24.06
CA ASN A 402 -0.25 21.10 22.80
C ASN A 402 -0.66 22.08 21.70
N SER A 403 -1.93 22.49 21.62
CA SER A 403 -2.38 23.54 20.68
C SER A 403 -1.61 24.84 20.88
N ARG A 404 -1.36 25.24 22.13
CA ARG A 404 -0.54 26.42 22.45
C ARG A 404 0.88 26.27 21.91
N ILE A 405 1.53 25.14 22.18
CA ILE A 405 2.90 24.86 21.70
C ILE A 405 2.97 24.84 20.17
N ILE A 406 1.97 24.27 19.49
CA ILE A 406 1.89 24.26 18.02
C ILE A 406 1.74 25.67 17.45
N VAL A 407 0.92 26.53 18.07
CA VAL A 407 0.76 27.93 17.63
C VAL A 407 2.04 28.72 17.87
N GLU A 408 2.63 28.63 19.06
CA GLU A 408 3.89 29.30 19.43
C GLU A 408 5.05 28.85 18.54
N GLY A 409 5.08 27.57 18.15
CA GLY A 409 6.06 26.99 17.22
C GLY A 409 5.79 27.26 15.74
N GLY A 410 4.81 28.11 15.39
CA GLY A 410 4.55 28.50 14.01
C GLY A 410 3.76 27.49 13.17
N GLY A 411 3.19 26.44 13.78
CA GLY A 411 2.45 25.39 13.07
C GLY A 411 1.23 25.91 12.29
N ALA A 412 0.53 26.92 12.82
CA ALA A 412 -0.57 27.56 12.10
C ALA A 412 -0.09 28.30 10.84
N VAL A 413 1.03 29.03 10.94
CA VAL A 413 1.63 29.76 9.80
C VAL A 413 2.02 28.78 8.71
N ALA A 414 2.73 27.71 9.09
CA ALA A 414 3.23 26.72 8.15
C ALA A 414 2.07 25.95 7.47
N ALA A 415 0.96 25.66 8.18
CA ALA A 415 -0.23 25.07 7.59
C ALA A 415 -0.90 25.99 6.56
N LEU A 416 -1.01 27.29 6.83
CA LEU A 416 -1.56 28.27 5.88
C LEU A 416 -0.63 28.45 4.66
N GLN A 417 0.68 28.36 4.83
CA GLN A 417 1.65 28.34 3.72
C GLN A 417 1.46 27.09 2.85
N ALA A 418 1.28 25.91 3.45
CA ALA A 418 0.98 24.69 2.72
C ALA A 418 -0.33 24.80 1.92
N MET A 419 -1.38 25.42 2.51
CA MET A 419 -2.63 25.70 1.78
C MET A 419 -2.40 26.61 0.57
N LYS A 420 -1.58 27.66 0.70
CA LYS A 420 -1.22 28.58 -0.39
C LYS A 420 -0.41 27.87 -1.49
N ALA A 421 0.52 27.00 -1.13
CA ALA A 421 1.36 26.28 -2.06
C ALA A 421 0.58 25.21 -2.85
N HIS A 422 -0.44 24.60 -2.22
CA HIS A 422 -1.17 23.45 -2.79
C HIS A 422 -2.70 23.65 -2.85
N PRO A 423 -3.20 24.69 -3.53
CA PRO A 423 -4.64 25.01 -3.55
C PRO A 423 -5.49 23.91 -4.21
N GLN A 424 -4.91 23.10 -5.08
CA GLN A 424 -5.60 22.03 -5.82
C GLN A 424 -5.49 20.65 -5.15
N LYS A 425 -4.83 20.54 -3.99
CA LYS A 425 -4.64 19.26 -3.30
C LYS A 425 -5.59 19.16 -2.11
N ALA A 426 -6.72 18.49 -2.33
CA ALA A 426 -7.79 18.34 -1.34
C ALA A 426 -7.30 17.81 0.02
N GLY A 427 -6.36 16.85 0.02
CA GLY A 427 -5.78 16.29 1.25
C GLY A 427 -5.11 17.35 2.12
N VAL A 428 -4.22 18.18 1.55
CA VAL A 428 -3.56 19.29 2.25
C VAL A 428 -4.59 20.27 2.82
N GLN A 429 -5.55 20.69 1.98
CA GLN A 429 -6.58 21.65 2.39
C GLN A 429 -7.43 21.12 3.56
N LYS A 430 -7.85 19.86 3.48
CA LYS A 430 -8.67 19.21 4.52
C LYS A 430 -7.91 19.12 5.84
N GLN A 431 -6.67 18.62 5.83
CA GLN A 431 -5.87 18.46 7.04
C GLN A 431 -5.51 19.81 7.67
N ALA A 432 -5.19 20.82 6.87
CA ALA A 432 -4.93 22.17 7.36
C ALA A 432 -6.19 22.79 8.01
N CYS A 433 -7.36 22.67 7.39
CA CYS A 433 -8.62 23.13 8.00
C CYS A 433 -8.91 22.42 9.33
N MET A 434 -8.69 21.10 9.39
CA MET A 434 -8.86 20.32 10.63
C MET A 434 -7.89 20.73 11.73
N LEU A 435 -6.63 20.99 11.38
CA LEU A 435 -5.63 21.53 12.31
C LEU A 435 -6.08 22.88 12.86
N ILE A 436 -6.39 23.85 11.99
CA ILE A 436 -6.80 25.19 12.42
C ILE A 436 -8.02 25.11 13.35
N ARG A 437 -9.04 24.31 13.00
CA ARG A 437 -10.19 24.06 13.87
C ARG A 437 -9.76 23.57 15.26
N ASN A 438 -8.89 22.56 15.33
CA ASN A 438 -8.45 22.00 16.61
C ASN A 438 -7.62 22.98 17.44
N LEU A 439 -6.83 23.85 16.81
CA LEU A 439 -6.06 24.88 17.51
C LEU A 439 -6.97 25.89 18.22
N VAL A 440 -8.02 26.37 17.55
CA VAL A 440 -8.90 27.42 18.08
C VAL A 440 -10.07 26.91 18.91
N ALA A 441 -10.42 25.61 18.81
CA ALA A 441 -11.58 25.01 19.49
C ALA A 441 -11.64 25.25 21.00
N HIS A 442 -10.48 25.39 21.66
CA HIS A 442 -10.39 25.57 23.11
C HIS A 442 -9.77 26.91 23.54
N SER A 443 -9.35 27.77 22.59
CA SER A 443 -8.73 29.05 22.90
C SER A 443 -8.99 30.08 21.79
N GLN A 444 -9.90 31.01 22.07
CA GLN A 444 -10.19 32.14 21.16
C GLN A 444 -9.02 33.12 21.04
N ALA A 445 -8.02 33.05 21.92
CA ALA A 445 -6.83 33.88 21.85
C ALA A 445 -6.03 33.63 20.55
N PHE A 446 -6.13 32.44 19.97
CA PHE A 446 -5.44 32.10 18.72
C PHE A 446 -6.22 32.53 17.47
N SER A 447 -7.53 32.80 17.58
CA SER A 447 -8.38 33.10 16.43
C SER A 447 -7.93 34.36 15.70
N LYS A 448 -7.73 35.48 16.42
CA LYS A 448 -7.30 36.74 15.79
C LYS A 448 -5.92 36.64 15.12
N PRO A 449 -4.86 36.15 15.78
CA PRO A 449 -3.56 35.94 15.13
C PRO A 449 -3.65 35.07 13.87
N ILE A 450 -4.45 34.00 13.88
CA ILE A 450 -4.61 33.12 12.72
C ILE A 450 -5.39 33.82 11.59
N LEU A 451 -6.41 34.61 11.92
CA LEU A 451 -7.15 35.41 10.94
C LEU A 451 -6.27 36.49 10.30
N ASP A 452 -5.42 37.16 11.08
CA ASP A 452 -4.49 38.18 10.60
C ASP A 452 -3.46 37.60 9.58
N LEU A 453 -3.23 36.29 9.58
CA LEU A 453 -2.42 35.57 8.58
C LEU A 453 -3.16 35.27 7.26
N GLY A 454 -4.45 35.63 7.17
CA GLY A 454 -5.31 35.40 6.02
C GLY A 454 -6.01 34.03 5.99
N ALA A 455 -6.20 33.38 7.16
CA ALA A 455 -6.81 32.06 7.24
C ALA A 455 -8.22 31.99 6.63
N GLU A 456 -9.05 33.02 6.84
CA GLU A 456 -10.43 33.04 6.36
C GLU A 456 -10.51 32.86 4.84
N ALA A 457 -9.73 33.64 4.08
CA ALA A 457 -9.72 33.57 2.61
C ALA A 457 -9.28 32.20 2.10
N LEU A 458 -8.27 31.60 2.74
CA LEU A 458 -7.76 30.27 2.35
C LEU A 458 -8.74 29.15 2.66
N ILE A 459 -9.37 29.18 3.83
CA ILE A 459 -10.37 28.18 4.22
C ILE A 459 -11.62 28.31 3.34
N MET A 460 -12.02 29.53 2.98
CA MET A 460 -13.11 29.76 2.02
C MET A 460 -12.76 29.24 0.61
N GLN A 461 -11.53 29.46 0.15
CA GLN A 461 -11.04 28.91 -1.12
C GLN A 461 -11.06 27.37 -1.08
N ALA A 462 -10.51 26.75 -0.04
CA ALA A 462 -10.54 25.30 0.16
C ALA A 462 -11.97 24.74 0.10
N ARG A 463 -12.91 25.40 0.80
CA ARG A 463 -14.34 25.03 0.81
C ARG A 463 -14.98 25.08 -0.58
N SER A 464 -14.65 26.10 -1.38
CA SER A 464 -15.20 26.27 -2.73
C SER A 464 -14.61 25.30 -3.76
N ALA A 465 -13.33 24.96 -3.63
CA ALA A 465 -12.61 24.14 -4.59
C ALA A 465 -12.78 22.63 -4.34
N HIS A 466 -13.01 22.21 -3.09
CA HIS A 466 -13.00 20.80 -2.69
C HIS A 466 -14.24 20.44 -1.87
N ARG A 467 -15.11 19.61 -2.44
CA ARG A 467 -16.34 19.13 -1.77
C ARG A 467 -16.04 18.44 -0.43
N ASP A 468 -14.97 17.65 -0.37
CA ASP A 468 -14.58 16.91 0.84
C ASP A 468 -14.06 17.81 1.97
N CYS A 469 -13.82 19.09 1.70
CA CYS A 469 -13.44 20.09 2.70
C CYS A 469 -14.65 20.82 3.29
N GLU A 470 -15.87 20.64 2.78
CA GLU A 470 -17.01 21.50 3.10
C GLU A 470 -17.28 21.60 4.61
N ASP A 471 -17.47 20.46 5.26
CA ASP A 471 -17.82 20.42 6.69
C ASP A 471 -16.66 20.88 7.58
N VAL A 472 -15.44 20.45 7.27
CA VAL A 472 -14.25 20.80 8.08
C VAL A 472 -13.90 22.27 7.94
N ALA A 473 -14.05 22.86 6.74
CA ALA A 473 -13.82 24.27 6.50
C ALA A 473 -14.87 25.14 7.18
N LYS A 474 -16.17 24.75 7.12
CA LYS A 474 -17.24 25.43 7.87
C LYS A 474 -16.99 25.39 9.38
N ALA A 475 -16.57 24.24 9.91
CA ALA A 475 -16.26 24.11 11.33
C ALA A 475 -15.08 25.00 11.73
N ALA A 476 -14.00 25.02 10.93
CA ALA A 476 -12.84 25.89 11.18
C ALA A 476 -13.22 27.38 11.17
N LEU A 477 -13.97 27.83 10.16
CA LEU A 477 -14.44 29.22 10.06
C LEU A 477 -15.33 29.61 11.25
N ARG A 478 -16.26 28.72 11.64
CA ARG A 478 -17.11 28.94 12.81
C ARG A 478 -16.28 29.11 14.08
N ASP A 479 -15.31 28.22 14.32
CA ASP A 479 -14.52 28.24 15.54
C ASP A 479 -13.53 29.42 15.58
N LEU A 480 -13.13 29.94 14.41
CA LEU A 480 -12.41 31.21 14.25
C LEU A 480 -13.26 32.46 14.48
N GLY A 481 -14.59 32.33 14.55
CA GLY A 481 -15.52 33.45 14.69
C GLY A 481 -15.93 34.11 13.37
N CYS A 482 -15.63 33.49 12.22
CA CYS A 482 -16.10 33.94 10.90
C CYS A 482 -17.58 33.60 10.69
N HIS A 483 -18.23 34.32 9.78
CA HIS A 483 -19.62 34.05 9.41
C HIS A 483 -19.74 32.76 8.57
N VAL A 484 -20.61 31.84 8.98
CA VAL A 484 -20.89 30.59 8.27
C VAL A 484 -22.38 30.31 8.29
N GLU A 485 -22.97 30.06 7.12
CA GLU A 485 -24.32 29.54 7.00
C GLU A 485 -24.33 28.03 7.32
N LEU A 486 -24.95 27.67 8.44
CA LEU A 486 -25.19 26.28 8.81
C LEU A 486 -26.58 25.87 8.30
N ARG A 487 -26.61 24.97 7.31
CA ARG A 487 -27.87 24.36 6.87
C ARG A 487 -28.18 23.19 7.78
N GLU A 488 -29.11 23.37 8.72
CA GLU A 488 -29.62 22.27 9.54
C GLU A 488 -30.32 21.24 8.64
N LEU A 489 -29.71 20.07 8.44
CA LEU A 489 -30.30 18.98 7.65
C LEU A 489 -31.45 18.28 8.39
N TRP A 490 -31.57 18.51 9.70
CA TRP A 490 -32.61 17.91 10.55
C TRP A 490 -33.02 18.90 11.65
N THR A 491 -34.26 19.38 11.60
CA THR A 491 -34.81 20.37 12.54
C THR A 491 -35.52 19.73 13.74
N GLY A 492 -35.56 18.40 13.81
CA GLY A 492 -36.08 17.67 14.97
C GLY A 492 -37.55 17.95 15.33
N GLN A 493 -38.37 18.40 14.38
CA GLN A 493 -39.81 18.47 14.60
C GLN A 493 -40.36 17.04 14.66
N ARG A 494 -40.79 16.64 15.85
CA ARG A 494 -41.32 15.31 16.23
C ARG A 494 -42.19 14.69 15.12
N GLY A 495 -41.63 13.80 14.33
CA GLY A 495 -42.40 12.78 13.64
C GLY A 495 -42.80 11.73 14.68
N ASN A 496 -44.11 11.54 14.87
CA ASN A 496 -44.63 10.47 15.71
C ASN A 496 -43.97 9.15 15.26
N LEU A 497 -43.22 8.51 16.16
CA LEU A 497 -42.85 7.12 15.97
C LEU A 497 -44.18 6.36 15.82
N ALA A 498 -44.35 5.70 14.68
CA ALA A 498 -45.52 4.88 14.40
C ALA A 498 -45.70 3.85 15.53
N PRO A 499 -46.95 3.54 15.92
CA PRO A 499 -47.26 2.71 17.09
C PRO A 499 -46.72 1.29 17.01
#